data_AF-A0A2E4JVK7-F1
#
_entry.id   AF-A0A2E4JVK7-F1
#
_cell.length_a   1.000
_cell.length_b   1.000
_cell.length_c   1.000
_cell.angle_alpha   90.00
_cell.angle_beta   90.00
_cell.angle_gamma   90.00
#
_symmetry.space_group_name_H-M   'P 1'
#
loop_
_entity.id
_entity.type
_entity.pdbx_description
1 polymer ?
#
loop_
_entity_poly.entity_id
_entity_poly.type
_entity_poly.pdbx_seq_one_letter_code
_entity_poly.pdbx_strand_id
1 'polypeptide(L)'
;MGLRAKKLSEDTDSYSDQIGWTTSSSETILSDFDEVEETISKEPETITHHCTMCGSRMEIPRPKRERYKVICAHPECGHEDQIGF
;
A
#
# COMPACT_ATOMS: atom_id res chain seq x y z
N MET A 1 24.21 52.25 21.05
CA MET A 1 25.07 51.08 21.32
C MET A 1 24.73 50.03 20.28
N GLY A 2 25.66 49.75 19.37
CA GLY A 2 25.43 48.90 18.20
C GLY A 2 25.51 47.41 18.52
N LEU A 3 24.60 46.63 17.93
CA LEU A 3 24.62 45.18 18.02
C LEU A 3 25.81 44.66 17.20
N ARG A 4 26.80 44.07 17.86
CA ARG A 4 27.93 43.41 17.20
C ARG A 4 27.47 42.04 16.72
N ALA A 5 27.32 41.87 15.40
CA ALA A 5 27.09 40.55 14.82
C ALA A 5 28.35 39.69 15.01
N LYS A 6 28.23 38.60 15.78
CA LYS A 6 29.24 37.53 15.79
C LYS A 6 29.17 36.83 14.42
N LYS A 7 30.31 36.72 13.74
CA LYS A 7 30.45 35.90 12.54
C LYS A 7 30.04 34.47 12.91
N LEU A 8 29.11 33.89 12.16
CA LEU A 8 28.84 32.46 12.20
C LEU A 8 30.16 31.78 11.85
N SER A 9 30.70 30.96 12.76
CA SER A 9 31.90 30.18 12.47
C SER A 9 31.59 29.27 11.28
N GLU A 10 32.51 29.21 10.32
CA GLU A 10 32.50 28.23 9.22
C GLU A 10 32.86 26.84 9.77
N ASP A 11 32.16 26.41 10.82
CA ASP A 11 32.06 25.00 11.12
C ASP A 11 31.19 24.42 10.00
N THR A 12 31.87 23.92 8.96
CA THR A 12 31.25 23.07 7.95
C THR A 12 30.56 21.93 8.67
N ASP A 13 29.23 22.03 8.82
CA ASP A 13 28.34 20.92 9.12
C ASP A 13 28.54 19.88 8.01
N SER A 14 29.55 19.02 8.15
CA SER A 14 29.69 17.82 7.34
C SER A 14 28.67 16.82 7.86
N TYR A 15 27.40 17.09 7.54
CA TYR A 15 26.34 16.11 7.69
C TYR A 15 26.64 14.98 6.71
N SER A 16 27.30 13.94 7.22
CA SER A 16 27.47 12.66 6.56
C SER A 16 26.90 11.59 7.47
N ASP A 17 25.65 11.20 7.23
CA ASP A 17 25.38 9.77 7.17
C ASP A 17 24.25 9.54 6.17
N GLN A 18 24.47 8.51 5.38
CA GLN A 18 23.83 8.30 4.10
C GLN A 18 22.36 7.96 4.33
N ILE A 19 21.49 8.60 3.55
CA ILE A 19 20.05 8.34 3.55
C ILE A 19 19.87 6.87 3.14
N GLY A 20 19.53 6.04 4.11
CA GLY A 20 19.47 4.57 4.05
C GLY A 20 18.33 4.00 3.20
N TRP A 21 18.18 4.47 1.96
CA TRP A 21 17.47 3.74 0.91
C TRP A 21 18.16 3.84 -0.46
N THR A 22 19.33 4.48 -0.59
CA THR A 22 20.00 4.48 -1.91
C THR A 22 20.72 3.16 -2.12
N THR A 23 20.05 2.28 -2.86
CA THR A 23 20.51 1.00 -3.41
C THR A 23 21.88 1.16 -4.09
N SER A 24 22.95 1.04 -3.31
CA SER A 24 24.33 0.88 -3.82
C SER A 24 24.78 -0.56 -3.64
N SER A 25 23.90 -1.47 -4.08
CA SER A 25 24.20 -2.88 -4.28
C SER A 25 23.49 -3.31 -5.57
N SER A 26 23.77 -2.57 -6.65
CA SER A 26 23.77 -3.22 -7.95
C SER A 26 24.81 -4.33 -7.87
N GLU A 27 24.34 -5.56 -8.03
CA GLU A 27 25.11 -6.79 -8.16
C GLU A 27 25.45 -7.49 -6.82
N THR A 28 24.95 -8.73 -6.74
CA THR A 28 25.18 -9.80 -5.77
C THR A 28 24.23 -9.90 -4.56
N ILE A 29 23.69 -11.12 -4.41
CA ILE A 29 22.78 -11.66 -3.38
C ILE A 29 21.33 -11.18 -3.61
N LEU A 30 20.42 -11.93 -4.24
CA LEU A 30 19.90 -13.22 -3.77
C LEU A 30 19.39 -14.06 -4.96
N SER A 31 20.17 -15.04 -5.39
CA SER A 31 19.82 -16.07 -6.37
C SER A 31 19.22 -17.34 -5.73
N ASP A 32 18.64 -17.22 -4.52
CA ASP A 32 18.02 -18.33 -3.78
C ASP A 32 16.78 -17.82 -3.03
N PHE A 33 15.68 -17.63 -3.77
CA PHE A 33 14.34 -17.52 -3.18
C PHE A 33 13.40 -18.59 -3.76
N ASP A 34 13.95 -19.78 -4.05
CA ASP A 34 13.15 -20.95 -4.48
C ASP A 34 12.58 -21.74 -3.29
N GLU A 35 12.82 -21.31 -2.04
CA GLU A 35 12.45 -22.07 -0.83
C GLU A 35 11.60 -21.30 0.19
N VAL A 36 10.95 -20.19 -0.21
CA VAL A 36 9.95 -19.48 0.62
C VAL A 36 8.54 -19.63 0.05
N GLU A 37 8.24 -20.78 -0.56
CA GLU A 37 6.90 -21.11 -1.05
C GLU A 37 5.95 -21.68 0.03
N GLU A 38 6.43 -22.01 1.23
CA GLU A 38 5.63 -22.81 2.18
C GLU A 38 4.80 -22.03 3.22
N THR A 39 4.91 -20.70 3.34
CA THR A 39 4.13 -19.94 4.34
C THR A 39 3.52 -18.65 3.83
N ILE A 40 3.19 -18.57 2.53
CA ILE A 40 2.23 -17.57 2.07
C ILE A 40 0.88 -18.05 2.58
N SER A 41 0.55 -17.68 3.83
CA SER A 41 -0.82 -17.68 4.35
C SER A 41 -1.71 -17.25 3.20
N LYS A 42 -2.53 -18.15 2.67
CA LYS A 42 -3.50 -17.82 1.62
C LYS A 42 -4.45 -16.79 2.23
N GLU A 43 -4.07 -15.53 2.14
CA GLU A 43 -4.93 -14.42 2.48
C GLU A 43 -6.21 -14.64 1.66
N PRO A 44 -7.38 -14.47 2.27
CA PRO A 44 -8.63 -14.72 1.58
C PRO A 44 -8.64 -13.83 0.35
N GLU A 45 -8.66 -14.44 -0.84
CA GLU A 45 -8.68 -13.71 -2.09
C GLU A 45 -9.88 -12.74 -2.04
N THR A 46 -9.61 -11.45 -2.04
CA THR A 46 -10.64 -10.41 -2.04
C THR A 46 -10.84 -9.93 -3.47
N ILE A 47 -12.09 -9.61 -3.80
CA ILE A 47 -12.47 -9.03 -5.09
C ILE A 47 -12.95 -7.61 -4.83
N THR A 48 -12.47 -6.68 -5.66
CA THR A 48 -12.96 -5.31 -5.67
C THR A 48 -14.25 -5.23 -6.48
N HIS A 49 -15.37 -4.93 -5.81
CA HIS A 49 -16.65 -4.63 -6.44
C HIS A 49 -16.89 -3.13 -6.47
N HIS A 50 -17.48 -2.65 -7.58
CA HIS A 50 -17.91 -1.26 -7.73
C HIS A 50 -19.44 -1.21 -7.74
N CYS A 51 -20.03 -0.50 -6.77
CA CYS A 51 -21.49 -0.37 -6.72
C CYS A 51 -22.01 0.46 -7.91
N THR A 52 -23.01 -0.04 -8.62
CA THR A 52 -23.56 0.62 -9.82
C THR A 52 -24.29 1.92 -9.51
N MET A 53 -24.87 2.06 -8.31
CA MET A 53 -25.66 3.23 -7.92
C MET A 53 -24.84 4.39 -7.36
N CYS A 54 -23.87 4.11 -6.48
CA CYS A 54 -23.09 5.15 -5.79
C CYS A 54 -21.62 5.22 -6.22
N GLY A 55 -21.15 4.27 -7.04
CA GLY A 55 -19.76 4.21 -7.48
C GLY A 55 -18.76 3.84 -6.38
N SER A 56 -19.23 3.51 -5.17
CA SER A 56 -18.35 3.13 -4.07
C SER A 56 -17.58 1.85 -4.41
N ARG A 57 -16.29 1.85 -4.05
CA ARG A 57 -15.42 0.68 -4.16
C ARG A 57 -15.52 -0.12 -2.87
N MET A 58 -15.85 -1.40 -3.00
CA MET A 58 -16.00 -2.33 -1.88
C MET A 58 -15.09 -3.53 -2.08
N GLU A 59 -14.47 -3.98 -1.00
CA GLU A 59 -13.68 -5.20 -1.00
C GLU A 59 -14.50 -6.33 -0.39
N ILE A 60 -14.74 -7.36 -1.18
CA ILE A 60 -15.65 -8.46 -0.84
C ILE A 60 -14.84 -9.74 -0.85
N PRO A 61 -15.01 -10.64 0.14
CA PRO A 61 -14.36 -11.95 0.10
C PRO A 61 -14.81 -12.71 -1.15
N ARG A 62 -13.89 -13.45 -1.78
CA ARG A 62 -14.19 -14.23 -2.98
C ARG A 62 -15.40 -15.15 -2.75
N PRO A 63 -16.50 -14.95 -3.49
CA PRO A 63 -17.68 -15.77 -3.35
C PRO A 63 -17.40 -17.18 -3.88
N LYS A 64 -17.95 -18.19 -3.20
CA LYS A 64 -17.83 -19.61 -3.62
C LYS A 64 -18.72 -19.98 -4.81
N ARG A 65 -19.63 -19.08 -5.20
CA ARG A 65 -20.64 -19.30 -6.26
C ARG A 65 -20.45 -18.28 -7.36
N GLU A 66 -20.71 -18.70 -8.59
CA GLU A 66 -20.68 -17.83 -9.78
C GLU A 66 -21.72 -16.72 -9.72
N ARG A 67 -22.86 -16.98 -9.07
CA ARG A 67 -23.95 -16.02 -8.87
C ARG A 67 -24.02 -15.61 -7.41
N TYR A 68 -23.91 -14.30 -7.17
CA TYR A 68 -23.97 -13.73 -5.83
C TYR A 68 -24.59 -12.34 -5.85
N LYS A 69 -25.11 -11.93 -4.69
CA LYS A 69 -25.65 -10.60 -4.46
C LYS A 69 -24.68 -9.83 -3.57
N VAL A 70 -24.43 -8.58 -3.93
CA VAL A 70 -23.62 -7.66 -3.14
C VAL A 70 -24.49 -6.53 -2.66
N ILE A 71 -24.56 -6.36 -1.34
CA ILE A 71 -25.25 -5.23 -0.73
C ILE A 71 -24.22 -4.13 -0.49
N CYS A 72 -24.51 -2.92 -0.93
CA CYS A 72 -23.65 -1.79 -0.71
C CYS A 72 -23.49 -1.52 0.80
N ALA A 73 -22.25 -1.48 1.29
CA ALA A 73 -21.93 -1.19 2.70
C ALA A 73 -22.22 0.26 3.10
N HIS A 74 -22.57 1.12 2.12
CA HIS A 74 -22.87 2.51 2.36
C HIS A 74 -24.33 2.66 2.85
N PRO A 75 -24.55 3.22 4.06
CA PRO A 75 -25.86 3.17 4.74
C PRO A 75 -26.97 3.94 4.01
N GLU A 76 -26.60 4.93 3.22
CA GLU A 76 -27.52 5.73 2.39
C GLU A 76 -27.83 5.12 1.03
N CYS A 77 -27.03 4.17 0.55
CA CYS A 77 -27.23 3.55 -0.76
C CYS A 77 -28.07 2.28 -0.65
N GLY A 78 -27.69 1.33 0.22
CA GLY A 78 -28.43 0.07 0.43
C GLY A 78 -28.69 -0.76 -0.83
N HIS A 79 -28.00 -0.48 -1.94
CA HIS A 79 -28.28 -1.09 -3.22
C HIS A 79 -27.80 -2.55 -3.28
N GLU A 80 -28.59 -3.40 -3.94
CA GLU A 80 -28.28 -4.81 -4.15
C GLU A 80 -27.85 -5.05 -5.61
N ASP A 81 -26.55 -5.20 -5.84
CA ASP A 81 -26.00 -5.57 -7.14
C ASP A 81 -26.06 -7.10 -7.32
N GLN A 82 -26.66 -7.57 -8.41
CA GLN A 82 -26.65 -8.99 -8.79
C GLN A 82 -25.52 -9.25 -9.78
N ILE A 83 -24.60 -10.13 -9.41
CA ILE A 83 -23.42 -10.45 -10.21
C ILE A 83 -23.51 -11.92 -10.65
N GLY A 84 -23.32 -12.13 -11.95
CA GLY A 84 -23.49 -13.42 -12.63
C GLY A 84 -24.70 -13.42 -13.56
N PHE A 85 -24.50 -13.87 -14.81
CA PHE A 85 -25.57 -14.12 -15.79
C PHE A 85 -26.41 -15.34 -15.41
#